data_AF-A0A7Z9CUQ0-F1
#
_entry.id   AF-A0A7Z9CUQ0-F1
#
_cell.length_a   1.000
_cell.length_b   1.000
_cell.length_c   1.000
_cell.angle_alpha   90.00
_cell.angle_beta   90.00
_cell.angle_gamma   90.00
#
_symmetry.space_group_name_H-M   'P 1'
#
loop_
_entity.id
_entity.type
_entity.pdbx_description
1 polymer ?
#
loop_
_entity_poly.entity_id
_entity_poly.type
_entity_poly.pdbx_seq_one_letter_code
_entity_poly.pdbx_strand_id
1 'polypeptide(L)'
;MTLTYYQDHIEHRAIGGIMATLLAEHQVRLEIRELEYAEWHRGEVVSDIWLNSANFTLPIDFSLFAWLYEVPLIRHCIPIDWEEDAGRWHAGELNPATWSQQLLANQTIVPLIHHWLMIQGQRSMRGVRMNTLGWFDFKSAWFAPPEP
;
A
#
# COMPACT_ATOMS: atom_id res chain seq x y z
N MET A 1 -0.50 -19.61 10.26
CA MET A 1 -0.21 -18.59 9.24
C MET A 1 -0.13 -17.24 9.92
N THR A 2 0.69 -16.34 9.41
CA THR A 2 0.98 -15.03 9.96
C THR A 2 0.50 -13.94 9.01
N LEU A 3 -0.15 -12.91 9.55
CA LEU A 3 -0.55 -11.70 8.85
C LEU A 3 0.14 -10.53 9.52
N THR A 4 0.88 -9.74 8.74
CA THR A 4 1.63 -8.59 9.29
C THR A 4 1.25 -7.30 8.60
N TYR A 5 1.07 -6.22 9.37
CA TYR A 5 0.74 -4.90 8.85
C TYR A 5 1.19 -3.75 9.76
N TYR A 6 1.21 -2.54 9.21
CA TYR A 6 1.46 -1.31 9.95
C TYR A 6 0.33 -1.01 10.94
N GLN A 7 0.68 -0.84 12.22
CA GLN A 7 -0.26 -0.81 13.35
C GLN A 7 -1.27 0.35 13.34
N ASP A 8 -0.90 1.54 12.82
CA ASP A 8 -1.80 2.71 12.92
C ASP A 8 -2.85 2.74 11.81
N HIS A 9 -2.84 1.80 10.87
CA HIS A 9 -3.85 1.73 9.80
C HIS A 9 -5.11 1.01 10.28
N ILE A 10 -6.09 1.77 10.75
CA ILE A 10 -7.30 1.23 11.39
C ILE A 10 -8.05 0.18 10.56
N GLU A 11 -8.05 0.33 9.23
CA GLU A 11 -8.69 -0.63 8.34
C GLU A 11 -8.00 -2.00 8.34
N HIS A 12 -6.68 -2.05 8.55
CA HIS A 12 -5.95 -3.31 8.59
C HIS A 12 -6.36 -4.18 9.77
N ARG A 13 -6.69 -3.58 10.92
CA ARG A 13 -7.22 -4.31 12.07
C ARG A 13 -8.58 -4.94 11.76
N ALA A 14 -9.47 -4.19 11.11
CA ALA A 14 -10.78 -4.70 10.71
C ALA A 14 -10.65 -5.84 9.68
N ILE A 15 -9.86 -5.64 8.62
CA ILE A 15 -9.61 -6.64 7.59
C ILE A 15 -8.93 -7.88 8.20
N GLY A 16 -7.91 -7.70 9.03
CA GLY A 16 -7.21 -8.80 9.71
C GLY A 16 -8.13 -9.64 10.59
N GLY A 17 -9.06 -9.00 11.32
CA GLY A 17 -10.07 -9.69 12.12
C GLY A 17 -11.07 -10.49 11.27
N ILE A 18 -11.52 -9.94 10.14
CA ILE A 18 -12.37 -10.63 9.17
C ILE A 18 -11.63 -11.84 8.58
N MET A 19 -10.39 -11.65 8.13
CA MET A 19 -9.54 -12.72 7.60
C MET A 19 -9.33 -13.84 8.64
N ALA A 20 -9.06 -13.49 9.90
CA ALA A 20 -8.91 -14.47 10.97
C ALA A 20 -10.18 -15.31 11.17
N THR A 21 -11.36 -14.68 11.14
CA THR A 21 -12.65 -15.36 11.24
C THR A 21 -12.86 -16.32 10.07
N LEU A 22 -12.72 -15.84 8.83
CA LEU A 22 -12.92 -16.64 7.63
C LEU A 22 -11.94 -17.82 7.54
N LEU A 23 -10.67 -17.60 7.89
CA LEU A 23 -9.66 -18.66 7.89
C LEU A 23 -9.92 -19.72 8.98
N ALA A 24 -10.47 -19.32 10.13
CA ALA A 24 -10.83 -20.26 11.20
C ALA A 24 -11.95 -21.24 10.77
N GLU A 25 -12.87 -20.82 9.89
CA GLU A 25 -13.88 -21.71 9.29
C GLU A 25 -13.23 -22.85 8.49
N HIS A 26 -12.03 -22.60 7.96
CA HIS A 26 -11.20 -23.58 7.25
C HIS A 26 -10.11 -24.20 8.14
N GLN A 27 -10.21 -24.08 9.47
CA GLN A 27 -9.25 -24.61 10.45
C GLN A 27 -7.83 -24.02 10.32
N VAL A 28 -7.71 -22.84 9.70
CA VAL A 28 -6.44 -22.12 9.59
C VAL A 28 -6.34 -21.09 10.70
N ARG A 29 -5.36 -21.24 11.59
CA ARG A 29 -5.06 -20.23 12.61
C ARG A 29 -4.25 -19.09 12.00
N LEU A 30 -4.79 -17.88 12.11
CA LEU A 30 -4.11 -16.63 11.75
C LEU A 30 -3.52 -15.97 13.00
N GLU A 31 -2.21 -15.71 12.98
CA GLU A 31 -1.51 -14.88 13.96
C GLU A 31 -1.31 -13.48 13.36
N ILE A 32 -1.87 -12.47 14.00
CA ILE A 32 -1.76 -11.08 13.56
C ILE A 32 -0.57 -10.42 14.26
N ARG A 33 0.29 -9.77 13.48
CA ARG A 33 1.44 -9.00 13.95
C ARG A 33 1.29 -7.56 13.49
N GLU A 34 1.18 -6.66 14.44
CA GLU A 34 1.12 -5.22 14.21
C GLU A 34 2.55 -4.66 14.39
N LEU A 35 3.04 -3.88 13.42
CA LEU A 35 4.39 -3.32 13.45
C LEU A 35 4.37 -1.79 13.42
N GLU A 36 5.39 -1.20 14.02
CA GLU A 36 5.74 0.21 13.84
C GLU A 36 6.14 0.49 12.38
N TYR A 37 5.95 1.74 11.94
CA TYR A 37 6.21 2.13 10.55
C TYR A 37 7.62 1.77 10.08
N ALA A 38 8.65 2.01 10.91
CA ALA A 38 10.04 1.78 10.52
C ALA A 38 10.35 0.30 10.29
N GLU A 39 9.78 -0.60 11.08
CA GLU A 39 9.95 -2.05 10.95
C GLU A 39 9.16 -2.58 9.75
N TRP A 40 7.90 -2.13 9.62
CA TRP A 40 7.06 -2.42 8.46
C TRP A 40 7.74 -2.00 7.15
N HIS A 41 8.30 -0.79 7.07
CA HIS A 41 8.91 -0.25 5.86
C HIS A 41 10.17 -1.03 5.46
N ARG A 42 11.01 -1.44 6.42
CA ARG A 42 12.19 -2.26 6.14
C ARG A 42 11.82 -3.66 5.66
N GLY A 43 10.74 -4.23 6.19
CA GLY A 43 10.26 -5.55 5.79
C GLY A 43 11.21 -6.70 6.15
N GLU A 44 12.03 -6.55 7.19
CA GLU A 44 12.97 -7.58 7.67
C GLU A 44 12.27 -8.71 8.44
N VAL A 45 11.03 -8.47 8.89
CA VAL A 45 10.21 -9.46 9.59
C VAL A 45 9.72 -10.51 8.61
N VAL A 46 9.87 -11.79 8.94
CA VAL A 46 9.31 -12.88 8.14
C VAL A 46 7.82 -13.03 8.46
N SER A 47 6.99 -12.97 7.42
CA SER A 47 5.54 -13.17 7.50
C SER A 47 5.04 -13.95 6.29
N ASP A 48 4.00 -14.75 6.48
CA ASP A 48 3.35 -15.49 5.39
C ASP A 48 2.54 -14.54 4.49
N ILE A 49 1.92 -13.52 5.09
CA ILE A 49 1.10 -12.52 4.39
C ILE A 49 1.39 -11.13 4.95
N TRP A 50 1.61 -10.17 4.04
CA TRP A 50 1.63 -8.76 4.37
C TRP A 50 0.34 -8.09 3.91
N LEU A 51 -0.33 -7.37 4.81
CA LEU A 51 -1.45 -6.52 4.47
C LEU A 51 -0.96 -5.08 4.38
N ASN A 52 -1.31 -4.44 3.26
CA ASN A 52 -0.82 -3.12 2.92
C ASN A 52 -1.89 -2.29 2.23
N SER A 53 -1.72 -0.98 2.29
CA SER A 53 -2.52 0.03 1.59
C SER A 53 -1.59 0.86 0.70
N ALA A 54 -2.07 1.20 -0.49
CA ALA A 54 -1.33 1.99 -1.45
C ALA A 54 -2.25 3.03 -2.08
N ASN A 55 -1.73 4.24 -2.24
CA ASN A 55 -2.39 5.31 -2.97
C ASN A 55 -1.45 5.85 -4.05
N PHE A 56 -1.96 5.90 -5.28
CA PHE A 56 -1.19 6.24 -6.47
C PHE A 56 -1.62 7.61 -7.00
N THR A 57 -0.65 8.49 -7.26
CA THR A 57 -0.89 9.79 -7.89
C THR A 57 -0.77 9.68 -9.40
N LEU A 58 -1.42 10.56 -10.15
CA LEU A 58 -1.22 10.61 -11.59
C LEU A 58 0.19 11.12 -11.93
N PRO A 59 0.83 10.59 -13.00
CA PRO A 59 0.34 9.49 -13.86
C PRO A 59 0.51 8.10 -13.22
N ILE A 60 -0.54 7.27 -13.31
CA ILE A 60 -0.60 5.94 -12.67
C ILE A 60 0.54 5.03 -13.14
N ASP A 61 0.81 5.00 -14.45
CA ASP A 61 1.85 4.17 -15.07
C ASP A 61 3.24 4.38 -14.45
N PHE A 62 3.53 5.60 -14.02
CA PHE A 62 4.76 5.93 -13.31
C PHE A 62 4.64 5.57 -11.83
N SER A 63 3.61 6.11 -11.16
CA SER A 63 3.47 6.03 -9.70
C SER A 63 3.34 4.61 -9.16
N LEU A 64 2.72 3.70 -9.92
CA LEU A 64 2.52 2.31 -9.52
C LEU A 64 3.85 1.56 -9.43
N PHE A 65 4.64 1.58 -10.52
CA PHE A 65 5.94 0.91 -10.54
C PHE A 65 6.91 1.56 -9.56
N ALA A 66 6.98 2.89 -9.54
CA ALA A 66 7.85 3.63 -8.63
C ALA A 66 7.60 3.24 -7.16
N TRP A 67 6.33 3.21 -6.72
CA TRP A 67 5.99 2.84 -5.35
C TRP A 67 6.38 1.38 -5.02
N LEU A 68 6.08 0.43 -5.92
CA LEU A 68 6.42 -0.97 -5.73
C LEU A 68 7.95 -1.19 -5.68
N TYR A 69 8.69 -0.45 -6.49
CA TYR A 69 10.14 -0.52 -6.59
C TYR A 69 10.87 0.14 -5.41
N GLU A 70 10.34 1.24 -4.86
CA GLU A 70 11.00 2.00 -3.80
C GLU A 70 10.76 1.45 -2.39
N VAL A 71 9.64 0.76 -2.15
CA VAL A 71 9.29 0.24 -0.81
C VAL A 71 10.09 -1.05 -0.53
N PRO A 72 11.03 -1.07 0.45
CA PRO A 72 11.87 -2.23 0.71
C PRO A 72 11.08 -3.49 1.06
N LEU A 73 10.01 -3.35 1.84
CA LEU A 73 9.09 -4.45 2.14
C LEU A 73 8.59 -5.16 0.88
N ILE A 74 8.14 -4.41 -0.13
CA ILE A 74 7.61 -4.99 -1.37
C ILE A 74 8.70 -5.78 -2.10
N ARG A 75 9.93 -5.25 -2.13
CA ARG A 75 11.07 -5.91 -2.76
C ARG A 75 11.43 -7.23 -2.09
N HIS A 76 11.29 -7.32 -0.77
CA HIS A 76 11.49 -8.57 -0.04
C HIS A 76 10.39 -9.60 -0.29
N CYS A 77 9.15 -9.15 -0.52
CA CYS A 77 8.00 -10.03 -0.70
C CYS A 77 7.83 -10.58 -2.12
N ILE A 78 8.27 -9.84 -3.14
CA ILE A 78 8.05 -10.19 -4.55
C ILE A 78 9.37 -10.71 -5.15
N PRO A 79 9.49 -12.01 -5.45
CA PRO A 79 10.72 -12.63 -5.92
C PRO A 79 10.89 -12.45 -7.43
N ILE A 80 11.06 -11.21 -7.88
CA ILE A 80 11.37 -10.85 -9.27
C ILE A 80 12.74 -10.16 -9.35
N ASP A 81 13.28 -10.07 -10.57
CA ASP A 81 14.47 -9.25 -10.83
C ASP A 81 14.08 -7.77 -10.93
N TRP A 82 14.06 -7.12 -9.77
CA TRP A 82 13.71 -5.70 -9.66
C TRP A 82 14.64 -4.79 -10.45
N GLU A 83 15.92 -5.14 -10.60
CA GLU A 83 16.90 -4.30 -11.27
C GLU A 83 16.75 -4.39 -12.78
N GLU A 84 16.49 -5.60 -13.32
CA GLU A 84 16.16 -5.77 -14.73
C GLU A 84 14.88 -5.01 -15.11
N ASP A 85 13.81 -5.17 -14.33
CA ASP A 85 12.54 -4.50 -14.60
C ASP A 85 12.65 -2.98 -14.45
N ALA A 86 13.41 -2.48 -13.47
CA ALA A 86 13.69 -1.05 -13.36
C ALA A 86 14.49 -0.52 -14.55
N GLY A 87 15.46 -1.29 -15.06
CA GLY A 87 16.19 -0.97 -16.29
C GLY A 87 15.26 -0.82 -17.50
N ARG A 88 14.37 -1.79 -17.69
CA ARG A 88 13.36 -1.78 -18.77
C ARG A 88 12.36 -0.63 -18.60
N TRP A 89 11.97 -0.32 -17.38
CA TRP A 89 11.10 0.81 -17.08
C TRP A 89 11.75 2.15 -17.41
N HIS A 90 13.00 2.37 -17.02
CA HIS A 90 13.75 3.57 -17.39
C HIS A 90 13.96 3.70 -18.91
N ALA A 91 14.08 2.58 -19.63
CA ALA A 91 14.17 2.54 -21.08
C ALA A 91 12.80 2.76 -21.79
N GLY A 92 11.69 2.77 -21.06
CA GLY A 92 10.33 2.87 -21.63
C GLY A 92 9.83 1.57 -22.28
N GLU A 93 10.47 0.44 -21.98
CA GLU A 93 10.20 -0.89 -22.57
C GLU A 93 9.31 -1.77 -21.67
N LEU A 94 9.09 -1.36 -20.43
CA LEU A 94 8.18 -2.03 -19.49
C LEU A 94 6.77 -1.44 -19.65
N ASN A 95 5.82 -2.27 -20.07
CA ASN A 95 4.40 -1.91 -20.05
C ASN A 95 3.82 -2.20 -18.65
N PRO A 96 3.38 -1.18 -17.88
CA PRO A 96 2.93 -1.38 -16.51
C PRO A 96 1.71 -2.30 -16.39
N ALA A 97 0.77 -2.24 -17.35
CA ALA A 97 -0.43 -3.06 -17.30
C ALA A 97 -0.10 -4.55 -17.47
N THR A 98 0.72 -4.92 -18.47
CA THR A 98 1.15 -6.31 -18.67
C THR A 98 2.01 -6.79 -17.52
N TRP A 99 2.91 -5.95 -17.02
CA TRP A 99 3.75 -6.29 -15.87
C TRP A 99 2.93 -6.54 -14.61
N SER A 100 1.97 -5.67 -14.29
CA SER A 100 1.07 -5.87 -13.14
C SER A 100 0.20 -7.14 -13.29
N GLN A 101 -0.24 -7.48 -14.51
CA GLN A 101 -0.97 -8.73 -14.74
C GLN A 101 -0.16 -9.97 -14.36
N GLN A 102 1.17 -9.96 -14.53
CA GLN A 102 2.03 -11.08 -14.12
C GLN A 102 2.05 -11.22 -12.59
N LEU A 103 2.12 -10.12 -11.85
CA LEU A 103 2.07 -10.13 -10.38
C LEU A 103 0.74 -10.71 -9.85
N LEU A 104 -0.37 -10.36 -10.51
CA LEU A 104 -1.70 -10.88 -10.18
C LEU A 104 -1.83 -12.38 -10.51
N ALA A 105 -1.35 -12.80 -11.69
CA ALA A 105 -1.41 -14.19 -12.13
C ALA A 105 -0.63 -15.12 -11.18
N ASN A 106 0.50 -14.64 -10.65
CA ASN A 106 1.32 -15.36 -9.68
C ASN A 106 0.82 -15.22 -8.23
N GLN A 107 -0.27 -14.49 -7.99
CA GLN A 107 -0.84 -14.21 -6.67
C GLN A 107 0.17 -13.58 -5.70
N THR A 108 1.22 -12.93 -6.20
CA THR A 108 2.23 -12.29 -5.37
C THR A 108 1.72 -10.95 -4.82
N ILE A 109 0.78 -10.34 -5.53
CA ILE A 109 -0.06 -9.25 -5.03
C ILE A 109 -1.52 -9.65 -5.24
N VAL A 110 -2.33 -9.50 -4.19
CA VAL A 110 -3.77 -9.77 -4.25
C VAL A 110 -4.52 -8.50 -3.83
N PRO A 111 -5.08 -7.73 -4.79
CA PRO A 111 -5.91 -6.59 -4.48
C PRO A 111 -7.19 -7.05 -3.77
N LEU A 112 -7.45 -6.52 -2.58
CA LEU A 112 -8.64 -6.87 -1.81
C LEU A 112 -9.81 -5.95 -2.13
N ILE A 113 -9.59 -4.64 -2.02
CA ILE A 113 -10.61 -3.62 -2.19
C ILE A 113 -10.01 -2.36 -2.80
N HIS A 114 -10.86 -1.56 -3.44
CA HIS A 114 -10.60 -0.16 -3.72
C HIS A 114 -11.51 0.67 -2.82
N HIS A 115 -10.95 1.47 -1.92
CA HIS A 115 -11.71 2.34 -1.02
C HIS A 115 -11.56 3.81 -1.38
N TRP A 116 -12.48 4.63 -0.87
CA TRP A 116 -12.48 6.08 -1.04
C TRP A 116 -12.34 6.73 0.33
N LEU A 117 -11.35 7.61 0.48
CA LEU A 117 -11.16 8.37 1.70
C LEU A 117 -11.70 9.79 1.51
N MET A 118 -12.58 10.21 2.42
CA MET A 118 -13.18 11.54 2.40
C MET A 118 -12.65 12.36 3.57
N ILE A 119 -12.12 13.56 3.28
CA ILE A 119 -11.74 14.52 4.31
C ILE A 119 -12.95 15.35 4.68
N GLN A 120 -13.28 15.35 5.96
CA GLN A 120 -14.18 16.35 6.53
C GLN A 120 -13.34 17.47 7.13
N GLY A 121 -13.34 18.63 6.46
CA GLY A 121 -12.56 19.80 6.87
C GLY A 121 -13.32 21.10 6.66
N GLN A 122 -12.78 22.20 7.19
CA GLN A 122 -13.36 23.51 6.97
C GLN A 122 -13.25 23.91 5.49
N ARG A 123 -14.26 24.60 4.97
CA ARG A 123 -14.34 25.02 3.55
C ARG A 123 -13.15 25.89 3.10
N SER A 124 -12.50 26.59 4.02
CA SER A 124 -11.31 27.41 3.77
C SER A 124 -10.04 26.58 3.62
N MET A 125 -10.05 25.28 3.95
CA MET A 125 -8.86 24.44 3.87
C MET A 125 -8.43 24.22 2.40
N ARG A 126 -7.13 24.35 2.15
CA ARG A 126 -6.47 24.25 0.85
C ARG A 126 -5.17 23.46 0.99
N GLY A 127 -4.63 22.99 -0.14
CA GLY A 127 -3.34 22.30 -0.19
C GLY A 127 -3.33 20.89 0.42
N VAL A 128 -4.51 20.31 0.66
CA VAL A 128 -4.64 18.98 1.25
C VAL A 128 -4.39 17.91 0.19
N ARG A 129 -3.50 16.97 0.47
CA ARG A 129 -3.15 15.85 -0.42
C ARG A 129 -3.08 14.55 0.38
N MET A 130 -3.26 13.43 -0.30
CA MET A 130 -2.97 12.11 0.28
C MET A 130 -1.51 11.75 -0.02
N ASN A 131 -0.84 11.13 0.95
CA ASN A 131 0.43 10.47 0.76
C ASN A 131 0.23 9.09 0.12
N THR A 132 1.33 8.38 -0.11
CA THR A 132 1.36 7.08 -0.79
C THR A 132 0.83 5.92 0.06
N LEU A 133 0.68 6.11 1.37
CA LEU A 133 0.11 5.14 2.32
C LEU A 133 -1.40 5.34 2.51
N GLY A 134 -2.02 6.24 1.75
CA GLY A 134 -3.44 6.56 1.89
C GLY A 134 -3.78 7.53 3.02
N TRP A 135 -2.79 8.14 3.69
CA TRP A 135 -3.05 9.13 4.74
C TRP A 135 -3.01 10.55 4.21
N PHE A 136 -3.72 11.48 4.86
CA PHE A 136 -3.66 12.89 4.50
C PHE A 136 -2.35 13.54 4.98
N ASP A 137 -1.63 14.18 4.05
CA ASP A 137 -0.47 14.98 4.36
C ASP A 137 -0.89 16.41 4.70
N PHE A 138 -0.77 16.77 5.97
CA PHE A 138 -1.09 18.10 6.48
C PHE A 138 0.09 19.08 6.40
N LYS A 139 1.29 18.66 5.98
CA LYS A 139 2.46 19.56 5.88
C LYS A 139 2.25 20.70 4.88
N SER A 140 1.43 20.47 3.86
CA SER A 140 1.06 21.46 2.84
C SER A 140 -0.33 22.07 3.03
N ALA A 141 -1.05 21.69 4.10
CA ALA A 141 -2.39 22.18 4.34
C ALA A 141 -2.38 23.59 4.94
N TRP A 142 -3.26 24.46 4.45
CA TRP A 142 -3.41 25.83 4.93
C TRP A 142 -4.86 26.30 4.84
N PHE A 143 -5.21 27.36 5.58
CA PHE A 143 -6.54 27.96 5.53
C PHE A 143 -6.51 29.25 4.71
N ALA A 144 -7.41 29.32 3.72
CA ALA A 144 -7.68 30.56 3.03
C ALA A 144 -8.17 31.64 4.01
N PRO A 145 -7.73 32.89 3.87
CA PRO A 145 -8.27 34.00 4.65
C PRO A 145 -9.79 34.09 4.47
N PRO A 146 -10.53 34.59 5.48
CA PRO A 146 -11.96 34.86 5.33
C PRO A 146 -12.21 35.84 4.18
N GLU A 147 -13.30 35.63 3.43
CA GLU A 147 -13.76 36.61 2.43
C GLU A 147 -14.16 37.92 3.15
N PRO A 148 -13.82 39.10 2.59
CA PRO A 148 -14.12 40.40 3.19
C PRO A 148 -15.61 40.74 3.20
#